data_AF-A0A7S0VE65-F1
#
_entry.id   AF-A0A7S0VE65-F1
#
_cell.length_a   1.000
_cell.length_b   1.000
_cell.length_c   1.000
_cell.angle_alpha   90.00
_cell.angle_beta   90.00
_cell.angle_gamma   90.00
#
_symmetry.space_group_name_H-M   'P 1'
#
loop_
_entity.id
_entity.type
_entity.pdbx_description
1 polymer ?
#
loop_
_entity_poly.entity_id
_entity_poly.type
_entity_poly.pdbx_seq_one_letter_code
_entity_poly.pdbx_strand_id
1 'polypeptide(L)'
;APPPPRLSVSEREFPRGRFLQSSVAALTGMPAWMVFLFSASNLSWLGSMVDEKARKLKQGLLMIGVSRRSYYLSWVVMAFLRMSITLVLAVVATCVFAFDFTDPSVVVALYFLHTLNTIAMGLCFSAVAQEVDAAMGLAWMVPMF
;
A
#
# COMPACT_ATOMS: atom_id res chain seq x y z
N ALA A 1 -20.43 -29.52 -51.44
CA ALA A 1 -20.23 -29.36 -49.99
C ALA A 1 -19.48 -28.05 -49.77
N PRO A 2 -20.00 -27.11 -48.96
CA PRO A 2 -19.26 -25.89 -48.65
C PRO A 2 -18.00 -26.23 -47.83
N PRO A 3 -16.88 -25.52 -48.02
CA PRO A 3 -15.66 -25.77 -47.26
C PRO A 3 -15.87 -25.42 -45.78
N PRO A 4 -15.24 -26.15 -44.84
CA PRO A 4 -15.40 -25.91 -43.42
C PRO A 4 -14.86 -24.52 -43.03
N PRO A 5 -15.54 -23.80 -42.11
CA PRO A 5 -15.08 -22.49 -41.66
C PRO A 5 -13.73 -22.64 -40.95
N ARG A 6 -12.73 -21.91 -41.45
CA ARG A 6 -11.40 -21.84 -40.83
C ARG A 6 -11.53 -21.03 -39.55
N LEU A 7 -11.60 -21.71 -38.40
CA LEU A 7 -11.35 -21.11 -37.09
C LEU A 7 -9.84 -20.85 -36.96
N SER A 8 -9.33 -19.88 -37.72
CA SER A 8 -8.02 -19.30 -37.44
C SER A 8 -8.22 -18.21 -36.38
N VAL A 9 -8.41 -18.63 -35.13
CA VAL A 9 -8.30 -17.70 -34.00
C VAL A 9 -6.82 -17.33 -33.92
N SER A 10 -6.50 -16.17 -34.46
CA SER A 10 -5.19 -15.58 -34.35
C SER A 10 -4.95 -15.27 -32.88
N GLU A 11 -3.83 -15.74 -32.33
CA GLU A 11 -3.39 -15.47 -30.95
C GLU A 11 -3.20 -13.96 -30.62
N ARG A 12 -3.58 -13.06 -31.54
CA ARG A 12 -3.65 -11.60 -31.39
C ARG A 12 -4.75 -11.09 -30.45
N GLU A 13 -5.77 -11.88 -30.13
CA GLU A 13 -6.92 -11.40 -29.34
C GLU A 13 -6.69 -11.42 -27.81
N PHE A 14 -5.66 -12.11 -27.32
CA PHE A 14 -5.29 -11.99 -25.92
C PHE A 14 -4.36 -10.79 -25.72
N PRO A 15 -4.60 -9.89 -24.75
CA PRO A 15 -3.70 -8.80 -24.41
C PRO A 15 -2.41 -9.35 -23.77
N ARG A 16 -1.56 -9.95 -24.60
CA ARG A 16 -0.26 -10.51 -24.23
C ARG A 16 0.78 -9.39 -24.35
N GLY A 17 0.97 -8.65 -23.26
CA GLY A 17 2.08 -7.70 -23.22
C GLY A 17 2.35 -7.09 -21.86
N ARG A 18 1.31 -6.80 -21.07
CA ARG A 18 1.51 -6.05 -19.81
C ARG A 18 1.82 -6.91 -18.59
N PHE A 19 1.29 -8.12 -18.52
CA PHE A 19 1.41 -8.98 -17.32
C PHE A 19 2.51 -10.06 -17.42
N LEU A 20 2.99 -10.38 -18.63
CA LEU A 20 4.02 -11.41 -18.86
C LEU A 20 5.45 -10.84 -18.92
N GLN A 21 5.59 -9.51 -18.92
CA GLN A 21 6.90 -8.89 -18.91
C GLN A 21 7.37 -8.86 -17.46
N SER A 22 8.44 -9.63 -17.19
CA SER A 22 9.25 -9.78 -15.97
C SER A 22 8.91 -8.88 -14.77
N SER A 23 9.09 -9.37 -13.54
CA SER A 23 8.82 -8.61 -12.29
C SER A 23 9.41 -7.19 -12.26
N VAL A 24 10.45 -6.91 -13.06
CA VAL A 24 11.08 -5.60 -13.26
C VAL A 24 10.29 -4.68 -14.22
N ALA A 25 9.60 -5.22 -15.22
CA ALA A 25 8.72 -4.45 -16.11
C ALA A 25 7.33 -4.18 -15.49
N ALA A 26 6.88 -5.02 -14.55
CA ALA A 26 5.72 -4.72 -13.71
C ALA A 26 5.95 -3.47 -12.83
N LEU A 27 7.18 -3.25 -12.35
CA LEU A 27 7.60 -2.03 -11.67
C LEU A 27 7.53 -0.79 -12.58
N THR A 28 7.81 -0.93 -13.89
CA THR A 28 7.60 0.15 -14.86
C THR A 28 6.13 0.34 -15.28
N GLY A 29 5.26 -0.63 -14.97
CA GLY A 29 3.84 -0.61 -15.29
C GLY A 29 2.94 -0.03 -14.19
N MET A 30 3.43 0.06 -12.95
CA MET A 30 2.71 0.75 -11.88
C MET A 30 2.79 2.27 -12.09
N PRO A 31 1.65 2.98 -12.10
CA PRO A 31 1.67 4.42 -12.21
C PRO A 31 2.50 5.03 -11.09
N ALA A 32 3.50 5.84 -11.42
CA ALA A 32 4.42 6.44 -10.45
C ALA A 32 3.70 7.21 -9.32
N TRP A 33 2.52 7.77 -9.64
CA TRP A 33 1.67 8.45 -8.67
C TRP A 33 1.14 7.51 -7.56
N MET A 34 0.88 6.24 -7.86
CA MET A 34 0.43 5.25 -6.86
C MET A 34 1.54 4.96 -5.87
N VAL A 35 2.73 4.66 -6.37
CA VAL A 35 3.92 4.40 -5.53
C VAL A 35 4.16 5.60 -4.62
N PHE A 36 4.11 6.81 -5.17
CA PHE A 36 4.28 8.02 -4.37
C PHE A 36 3.22 8.19 -3.27
N LEU A 37 1.94 7.98 -3.56
CA LEU A 37 0.85 8.11 -2.58
C LEU A 37 0.99 7.12 -1.42
N PHE A 38 1.28 5.85 -1.72
CA PHE A 38 1.46 4.82 -0.70
C PHE A 38 2.77 5.02 0.07
N SER A 39 3.88 5.37 -0.59
CA SER A 39 5.16 5.71 0.07
C SER A 39 5.02 6.89 1.04
N ALA A 40 4.38 7.98 0.60
CA ALA A 40 4.21 9.17 1.43
C ALA A 40 3.34 8.88 2.67
N SER A 41 2.27 8.10 2.49
CA SER A 41 1.41 7.67 3.60
C SER A 41 2.19 6.84 4.61
N ASN A 42 3.02 5.90 4.15
CA ASN A 42 3.89 5.08 5.00
C ASN A 42 4.92 5.91 5.77
N LEU A 43 5.64 6.79 5.07
CA LEU A 43 6.65 7.65 5.65
C LEU A 43 6.08 8.47 6.81
N SER A 44 4.89 9.05 6.60
CA SER A 44 4.22 9.86 7.61
C SER A 44 3.77 9.05 8.84
N TRP A 45 3.49 7.76 8.70
CA TRP A 45 2.98 6.93 9.79
C TRP A 45 4.12 6.25 10.56
N LEU A 46 5.03 5.58 9.84
CA LEU A 46 6.23 4.97 10.40
C LEU A 46 7.12 6.00 11.09
N GLY A 47 7.32 7.16 10.45
CA GLY A 47 8.10 8.26 11.02
C GLY A 47 7.53 8.73 12.35
N SER A 48 6.20 8.92 12.45
CA SER A 48 5.55 9.29 13.71
C SER A 48 5.67 8.22 14.79
N MET A 49 5.52 6.93 14.44
CA MET A 49 5.69 5.84 15.43
C MET A 49 7.12 5.79 15.99
N VAL A 50 8.12 5.91 15.12
CA VAL A 50 9.53 5.81 15.54
C VAL A 50 9.99 7.09 16.24
N ASP A 51 9.54 8.27 15.82
CA ASP A 51 9.80 9.53 16.54
C ASP A 51 9.18 9.50 17.95
N GLU A 52 7.97 8.97 18.08
CA GLU A 52 7.32 8.82 19.40
C GLU A 52 8.07 7.82 20.30
N LYS A 53 8.55 6.72 19.71
CA LYS A 53 9.41 5.73 20.39
C LYS A 53 10.74 6.35 20.83
N ALA A 54 11.38 7.15 19.96
CA ALA A 54 12.64 7.83 20.25
C ALA A 54 12.50 8.85 21.40
N ARG A 55 11.39 9.59 21.43
CA ARG A 55 11.06 10.54 22.51
C ARG A 55 10.59 9.88 23.81
N LYS A 56 10.50 8.54 23.85
CA LYS A 56 10.01 7.75 25.00
C LYS A 56 8.62 8.18 25.50
N LEU A 57 7.79 8.74 24.61
CA LEU A 57 6.46 9.26 24.97
C LEU A 57 5.56 8.19 25.58
N LYS A 58 5.70 6.93 25.15
CA LYS A 58 5.05 5.78 25.78
C LYS A 58 5.36 5.66 27.29
N GLN A 59 6.61 5.86 27.70
CA GLN A 59 6.98 5.80 29.12
C GLN A 59 6.39 6.98 29.89
N GLY A 60 6.38 8.18 29.28
CA GLY A 60 5.74 9.37 29.84
C GLY A 60 4.24 9.18 30.08
N LEU A 61 3.50 8.67 29.09
CA LEU A 61 2.06 8.37 29.25
C LEU A 61 1.79 7.32 30.33
N LEU A 62 2.65 6.30 30.43
CA LEU A 62 2.52 5.28 31.49
C LEU A 62 2.74 5.88 32.89
N MET A 63 3.65 6.85 33.04
CA MET A 63 3.87 7.57 34.31
C MET A 63 2.68 8.45 34.70
N ILE A 64 1.92 8.96 33.73
CA ILE A 64 0.68 9.73 33.95
C ILE A 64 -0.50 8.80 34.30
N GLY A 65 -0.31 7.48 34.27
CA GLY A 65 -1.32 6.50 34.63
C GLY A 65 -2.19 6.02 33.45
N VAL A 66 -1.81 6.35 32.22
CA VAL A 66 -2.53 5.84 31.04
C VAL A 66 -2.27 4.34 30.90
N SER A 67 -3.33 3.56 30.66
CA SER A 67 -3.20 2.12 30.46
C SER A 67 -2.46 1.81 29.15
N ARG A 68 -1.59 0.79 29.18
CA ARG A 68 -0.87 0.33 27.98
C ARG A 68 -1.81 -0.08 26.84
N ARG A 69 -3.01 -0.56 27.15
CA ARG A 69 -4.03 -0.96 26.16
C ARG A 69 -4.57 0.25 25.39
N SER A 70 -4.86 1.35 26.10
CA SER A 70 -5.35 2.59 25.48
C SER A 70 -4.35 3.14 24.47
N TYR A 71 -3.06 3.03 24.77
CA TYR A 71 -1.98 3.44 23.89
C TYR A 71 -1.96 2.67 22.56
N TYR A 72 -2.04 1.34 22.62
CA TYR A 72 -2.05 0.55 21.38
C TYR A 72 -3.36 0.71 20.61
N LEU A 73 -4.48 0.89 21.31
CA LEU A 73 -5.78 1.19 20.67
C LEU A 73 -5.75 2.51 19.90
N SER A 74 -5.17 3.58 20.47
CA SER A 74 -5.09 4.86 19.75
C SER A 74 -4.28 4.74 18.46
N TRP A 75 -3.19 3.96 18.49
CA TRP A 75 -2.38 3.71 17.30
C TRP A 75 -3.14 2.93 16.22
N VAL A 76 -3.91 1.91 16.60
CA VAL A 76 -4.74 1.15 15.64
C VAL A 76 -5.84 2.02 15.04
N VAL A 77 -6.52 2.83 15.85
CA VAL A 77 -7.59 3.73 15.37
C VAL A 77 -7.03 4.79 14.42
N MET A 78 -5.91 5.42 14.76
CA MET A 78 -5.27 6.42 13.90
C MET A 78 -4.76 5.81 12.59
N ALA A 79 -4.20 4.60 12.65
CA ALA A 79 -3.78 3.87 11.45
C ALA A 79 -4.98 3.55 10.54
N PHE A 80 -6.09 3.09 11.11
CA PHE A 80 -7.31 2.80 10.34
C PHE A 80 -7.88 4.05 9.66
N LEU A 81 -7.97 5.18 10.39
CA LEU A 81 -8.45 6.44 9.83
C LEU A 81 -7.56 6.94 8.67
N ARG A 82 -6.23 6.97 8.86
CA ARG A 82 -5.31 7.38 7.79
C ARG A 82 -5.41 6.47 6.56
N MET A 83 -5.46 5.16 6.77
CA MET A 83 -5.53 4.20 5.67
C MET A 83 -6.85 4.30 4.90
N SER A 84 -7.96 4.62 5.57
CA SER A 84 -9.24 4.86 4.89
C SER A 84 -9.17 6.05 3.92
N ILE A 85 -8.50 7.13 4.32
CA ILE A 85 -8.31 8.32 3.48
C ILE A 85 -7.42 8.00 2.28
N THR A 86 -6.28 7.33 2.50
CA THR A 86 -5.37 6.92 1.42
C THR A 86 -6.04 5.96 0.45
N LEU A 87 -6.87 5.03 0.94
CA LEU A 87 -7.63 4.09 0.11
C LEU A 87 -8.62 4.82 -0.80
N VAL A 88 -9.43 5.73 -0.24
CA VAL A 88 -10.40 6.50 -1.04
C VAL A 88 -9.68 7.34 -2.10
N LEU A 89 -8.58 8.00 -1.72
CA LEU A 89 -7.79 8.80 -2.66
C LEU A 89 -7.19 7.94 -3.79
N ALA A 90 -6.66 6.76 -3.45
CA ALA A 90 -6.09 5.83 -4.42
C ALA A 90 -7.16 5.30 -5.39
N VAL A 91 -8.35 4.93 -4.90
CA VAL A 91 -9.46 4.47 -5.74
C VAL A 91 -9.90 5.56 -6.70
N VAL A 92 -10.10 6.79 -6.22
CA VAL A 92 -10.50 7.92 -7.08
C VAL A 92 -9.45 8.19 -8.15
N ALA A 93 -8.16 8.21 -7.76
CA ALA A 93 -7.08 8.42 -8.72
C ALA A 93 -6.99 7.28 -9.75
N THR A 94 -7.24 6.03 -9.37
CA THR A 94 -7.25 4.90 -10.31
C THR A 94 -8.39 4.98 -11.31
N CYS A 95 -9.59 5.33 -10.85
CA CYS A 95 -10.76 5.50 -11.72
C CYS A 95 -10.59 6.65 -12.73
N VAL A 96 -9.83 7.69 -12.37
CA VAL A 96 -9.60 8.85 -13.26
C VAL A 96 -8.43 8.63 -14.22
N PHE A 97 -7.36 7.95 -13.79
CA PHE A 97 -6.08 7.97 -14.52
C PHE A 97 -5.63 6.63 -15.12
N ALA A 98 -6.15 5.48 -14.70
CA ALA A 98 -5.47 4.20 -14.95
C ALA A 98 -6.27 3.13 -15.69
N PHE A 99 -7.57 2.95 -15.41
CA PHE A 99 -8.33 1.83 -15.98
C PHE A 99 -9.73 2.24 -16.44
N ASP A 100 -9.92 2.34 -17.77
CA ASP A 100 -11.24 2.56 -18.38
C ASP A 100 -12.14 1.32 -18.38
N PHE A 101 -11.57 0.12 -18.19
CA PHE A 101 -12.27 -1.17 -18.41
C PHE A 101 -12.24 -2.14 -17.21
N THR A 102 -11.93 -1.66 -15.99
CA THR A 102 -11.86 -2.53 -14.80
C THR A 102 -13.02 -2.27 -13.86
N ASP A 103 -13.65 -3.34 -13.36
CA ASP A 103 -14.70 -3.25 -12.34
C ASP A 103 -14.17 -2.60 -11.05
N PRO A 104 -14.82 -1.54 -10.53
CA PRO A 104 -14.32 -0.78 -9.39
C PRO A 104 -14.26 -1.60 -8.09
N SER A 105 -15.09 -2.64 -7.95
CA SER A 105 -15.09 -3.54 -6.80
C SER A 105 -13.77 -4.29 -6.63
N VAL A 106 -13.15 -4.71 -7.74
CA VAL A 106 -11.87 -5.44 -7.74
C VAL A 106 -10.74 -4.50 -7.31
N VAL A 107 -10.74 -3.26 -7.80
CA VAL A 107 -9.75 -2.22 -7.44
C VAL A 107 -9.82 -1.92 -5.95
N VAL A 108 -11.03 -1.74 -5.40
CA VAL A 108 -11.23 -1.51 -3.96
C VAL A 108 -10.73 -2.70 -3.14
N ALA A 109 -11.06 -3.93 -3.54
CA ALA A 109 -10.61 -5.14 -2.83
C ALA A 109 -9.08 -5.26 -2.81
N LEU A 110 -8.41 -5.05 -3.95
CA LEU A 110 -6.96 -5.12 -4.05
C LEU A 110 -6.26 -4.04 -3.22
N TYR A 111 -6.73 -2.79 -3.27
CA TYR A 111 -6.17 -1.73 -2.43
C TYR A 111 -6.44 -1.95 -0.95
N PHE A 112 -7.59 -2.52 -0.60
CA PHE A 112 -7.87 -2.87 0.78
C PHE A 112 -6.87 -3.91 1.29
N LEU A 113 -6.65 -5.00 0.56
CA LEU A 113 -5.61 -5.99 0.92
C LEU A 113 -4.21 -5.36 0.96
N HIS A 114 -3.87 -4.49 0.01
CA HIS A 114 -2.58 -3.80 -0.01
C HIS A 114 -2.39 -2.94 1.24
N THR A 115 -3.38 -2.12 1.62
CA THR A 115 -3.30 -1.31 2.85
C THR A 115 -3.12 -2.15 4.11
N LEU A 116 -3.78 -3.32 4.21
CA LEU A 116 -3.58 -4.24 5.33
C LEU A 116 -2.15 -4.79 5.38
N ASN A 117 -1.60 -5.20 4.23
CA ASN A 117 -0.21 -5.65 4.12
C ASN A 117 0.77 -4.55 4.55
N THR A 118 0.54 -3.33 4.07
CA THR A 118 1.34 -2.15 4.40
C THR A 118 1.36 -1.86 5.90
N ILE A 119 0.21 -1.92 6.59
CA ILE A 119 0.15 -1.73 8.05
C ILE A 119 0.96 -2.84 8.75
N ALA A 120 0.80 -4.09 8.33
CA ALA A 120 1.52 -5.21 8.93
C ALA A 120 3.04 -5.05 8.77
N MET A 121 3.52 -4.72 7.57
CA MET A 121 4.94 -4.47 7.31
C MET A 121 5.47 -3.28 8.12
N GLY A 122 4.74 -2.17 8.19
CA GLY A 122 5.22 -1.02 8.97
C GLY A 122 5.21 -1.28 10.48
N LEU A 123 4.30 -2.10 11.01
CA LEU A 123 4.41 -2.55 12.40
C LEU A 123 5.67 -3.39 12.61
N CYS A 124 5.98 -4.31 11.70
CA CYS A 124 7.23 -5.08 11.74
C CYS A 124 8.46 -4.18 11.68
N PHE A 125 8.50 -3.19 10.79
CA PHE A 125 9.62 -2.25 10.67
C PHE A 125 9.73 -1.31 11.87
N SER A 126 8.62 -0.87 12.47
CA SER A 126 8.65 -0.07 13.71
C SER A 126 9.24 -0.83 14.91
N ALA A 127 9.12 -2.16 14.91
CA ALA A 127 9.71 -3.01 15.94
C ALA A 127 11.25 -3.06 15.79
N VAL A 128 11.73 -3.20 14.55
CA VAL A 128 13.17 -3.30 14.23
C VAL A 128 13.87 -1.94 14.30
N ALA A 129 13.25 -0.88 13.78
CA ALA A 129 13.84 0.44 13.72
C ALA A 129 13.92 1.09 15.12
N GLN A 130 15.12 1.56 15.47
CA GLN A 130 15.39 2.33 16.69
C GLN A 130 15.57 3.82 16.35
N GLU A 131 16.06 4.12 15.16
CA GLU A 131 16.32 5.48 14.66
C GLU A 131 15.31 5.88 13.58
N VAL A 132 14.95 7.16 13.56
CA VAL A 132 13.95 7.73 12.66
C VAL A 132 14.43 7.69 11.21
N ASP A 133 15.70 8.01 10.95
CA ASP A 133 16.26 8.06 9.59
C ASP A 133 16.25 6.67 8.91
N ALA A 134 16.59 5.62 9.67
CA ALA A 134 16.52 4.24 9.18
C ALA A 134 15.06 3.83 8.89
N ALA A 135 14.11 4.21 9.76
CA ALA A 135 12.70 3.93 9.56
C ALA A 135 12.14 4.64 8.32
N MET A 136 12.57 5.87 8.09
CA MET A 136 12.20 6.65 6.91
C MET A 136 12.71 5.98 5.62
N GLY A 137 13.96 5.50 5.62
CA GLY A 137 14.50 4.72 4.50
C GLY A 137 13.70 3.45 4.21
N LEU A 138 13.34 2.69 5.25
CA LEU A 138 12.52 1.48 5.11
C LEU A 138 11.11 1.79 4.61
N ALA A 139 10.52 2.92 5.00
CA ALA A 139 9.18 3.32 4.58
C ALA A 139 9.05 3.51 3.06
N TRP A 140 10.13 3.93 2.38
CA TRP A 140 10.17 4.03 0.91
C TRP A 140 10.18 2.67 0.21
N MET A 141 10.65 1.62 0.89
CA MET A 141 10.74 0.27 0.32
C MET A 141 9.43 -0.51 0.47
N VAL A 142 8.62 -0.20 1.49
CA VAL A 142 7.35 -0.92 1.77
C VAL A 142 6.44 -1.07 0.55
N PRO A 143 6.14 -0.02 -0.24
CA PRO A 143 5.22 -0.16 -1.37
C PRO A 143 5.82 -0.87 -2.59
N MET A 144 7.11 -1.23 -2.56
CA MET A 144 7.71 -2.10 -3.59
C MET A 144 7.41 -3.59 -3.36
N PHE A 145 6.85 -3.97 -2.20
CA PHE A 145 6.50 -5.34 -1.82
C PHE A 145 4.98 -5.55 -1.83
#